data_AF-A0AAD8FQR1-F1
#
_entry.id   AF-A0AAD8FQR1-F1
#
_cell.length_a   1.000
_cell.length_b   1.000
_cell.length_c   1.000
_cell.angle_alpha   90.00
_cell.angle_beta   90.00
_cell.angle_gamma   90.00
#
_symmetry.space_group_name_H-M   'P 1'
#
loop_
_entity.id
_entity.type
_entity.pdbx_description
1 polymer ?
#
loop_
_entity_poly.entity_id
_entity_poly.type
_entity_poly.pdbx_seq_one_letter_code
_entity_poly.pdbx_strand_id
1 'polypeptide(L)' 'MKEKIFSEEIPKCEKCNSLVKPDIVFFGESLPARFSSSLRSDFPRCDLLIIMGTSLSVQPFASLVMK' A
#
# COMPACT_ATOMS: atom_id res chain seq x y z
N MET A 1 5.70 17.24 -5.73
CA MET A 1 6.39 15.95 -5.42
C MET A 1 7.25 15.50 -6.60
N LYS A 2 6.66 15.24 -7.77
CA LYS A 2 7.38 14.77 -8.97
C LYS A 2 8.58 15.65 -9.34
N GLU A 3 8.37 16.96 -9.47
CA GLU A 3 9.43 17.93 -9.77
C GLU A 3 10.55 17.88 -8.73
N LYS A 4 10.19 17.91 -7.43
CA LYS A 4 11.15 17.80 -6.32
C LYS A 4 11.97 16.51 -6.35
N ILE A 5 11.37 15.39 -6.77
CA ILE A 5 12.10 14.12 -6.95
C ILE A 5 13.15 14.27 -8.06
N PHE A 6 12.79 14.85 -9.22
CA PHE A 6 13.70 15.01 -10.35
C PHE A 6 14.80 16.06 -10.11
N SER A 7 14.55 17.02 -9.23
CA SER A 7 15.56 18.00 -8.81
C SER A 7 16.38 17.54 -7.60
N GLU A 8 16.24 16.28 -7.16
CA GLU A 8 16.95 15.69 -6.02
C GLU A 8 16.71 16.44 -4.68
N GLU A 9 15.59 17.17 -4.58
CA GLU A 9 15.22 17.91 -3.37
C GLU A 9 14.34 17.10 -2.44
N ILE A 10 14.60 17.19 -1.13
CA ILE A 10 13.75 16.55 -0.12
C ILE A 10 12.41 17.31 -0.02
N PRO A 11 11.27 16.65 -0.32
CA PRO A 11 9.98 17.30 -0.34
C PRO A 11 9.51 17.64 1.09
N LYS A 12 9.24 18.93 1.31
CA LYS A 12 8.69 19.46 2.55
C LYS A 12 7.35 20.15 2.31
N CYS A 13 6.51 20.16 3.35
CA CYS A 13 5.21 20.81 3.35
C CYS A 13 5.37 22.33 3.38
N GLU A 14 4.68 23.04 2.49
CA GLU A 14 4.77 24.50 2.37
C GLU A 14 4.17 25.24 3.58
N LYS A 15 3.31 24.58 4.36
CA LYS A 15 2.63 25.19 5.52
C LYS A 15 3.33 24.93 6.85
N CYS A 16 3.88 23.72 7.05
CA CYS A 16 4.45 23.30 8.34
C CYS A 16 5.91 22.85 8.28
N ASN A 17 6.53 22.87 7.09
CA ASN A 17 7.92 22.47 6.85
C ASN A 17 8.27 21.01 7.22
N SER A 18 7.28 20.18 7.58
CA SER A 18 7.44 18.74 7.83
C SER A 18 7.74 17.98 6.54
N LEU A 19 8.32 16.77 6.67
CA LEU A 19 8.57 15.89 5.53
C LEU A 19 7.27 15.45 4.86
N VAL A 20 7.27 15.45 3.53
CA VAL A 20 6.16 14.94 2.72
C VAL A 20 6.53 13.55 2.22
N LYS A 21 5.81 12.55 2.70
CA LYS A 21 5.91 11.16 2.23
C LYS A 21 4.81 10.92 1.19
N PRO A 22 5.09 10.23 0.07
CA PRO A 22 4.04 9.72 -0.81
C PRO A 22 3.07 8.82 -0.04
N ASP A 23 1.85 8.71 -0.56
CA ASP A 23 0.83 7.82 0.00
C ASP A 23 1.12 6.36 -0.41
N ILE A 24 2.20 5.81 0.15
CA ILE A 24 2.64 4.42 0.02
C ILE A 24 2.85 3.83 1.42
N VAL A 25 2.71 2.52 1.55
CA VAL A 25 2.85 1.81 2.82
C VAL A 25 4.30 1.37 2.99
N PHE A 26 4.99 1.91 3.99
CA PHE A 26 6.31 1.43 4.40
C PHE A 26 6.16 0.21 5.32
N PHE A 27 7.23 -0.57 5.47
CA PHE A 27 7.26 -1.62 6.48
C PHE A 27 7.04 -1.03 7.87
N GLY A 28 6.15 -1.68 8.64
CA GLY A 28 5.74 -1.22 9.97
C GLY A 28 4.53 -0.28 9.96
N GLU A 29 4.10 0.22 8.81
CA GLU A 29 2.85 0.98 8.70
C GLU A 29 1.64 0.06 8.52
N SER A 30 0.48 0.52 8.99
CA SER A 30 -0.79 -0.16 8.76
C SER A 30 -1.21 -0.04 7.29
N LEU A 31 -1.82 -1.09 6.74
CA LEU A 31 -2.42 -1.02 5.41
C LEU A 31 -3.64 -0.08 5.42
N PRO A 32 -4.00 0.50 4.25
CA PRO A 32 -5.19 1.34 4.15
C PRO A 32 -6.45 0.60 4.60
N ALA A 33 -7.38 1.30 5.26
CA ALA A 33 -8.64 0.71 5.72
C ALA A 33 -9.43 -0.01 4.61
N ARG A 34 -9.31 0.50 3.38
CA ARG A 34 -9.91 -0.09 2.18
C ARG A 34 -9.49 -1.54 1.95
N PHE A 35 -8.23 -1.89 2.25
CA PHE A 35 -7.74 -3.26 2.11
C PHE A 35 -8.59 -4.25 2.92
N SER A 36 -8.87 -3.92 4.19
CA SER A 36 -9.66 -4.78 5.07
C SER A 36 -11.15 -4.80 4.68
N SER A 37 -11.72 -3.66 4.26
CA SER A 37 -13.13 -3.62 3.83
C SER A 37 -13.37 -4.40 2.53
N SER A 38 -12.51 -4.24 1.52
CA SER A 38 -12.62 -4.97 0.25
C SER A 38 -12.45 -6.47 0.47
N LEU A 39 -11.50 -6.87 1.31
CA LEU A 39 -11.31 -8.27 1.65
C LEU A 39 -12.58 -8.90 2.22
N ARG A 40 -13.27 -8.22 3.14
CA ARG A 40 -14.51 -8.72 3.76
C ARG A 40 -15.66 -8.84 2.76
N SER A 41 -15.71 -8.00 1.73
CA SER A 41 -16.78 -8.06 0.72
C SER A 41 -16.47 -9.01 -0.43
N ASP A 42 -15.20 -9.16 -0.80
CA ASP A 42 -14.83 -9.76 -2.09
C ASP A 42 -14.56 -11.26 -1.96
N PHE A 43 -13.87 -11.69 -0.90
CA PHE A 43 -13.55 -13.11 -0.67
C PHE A 43 -14.77 -14.03 -0.60
N PRO A 44 -15.87 -13.68 0.10
CA PRO A 44 -17.06 -14.53 0.14
C PRO A 44 -17.75 -14.75 -1.22
N ARG A 45 -17.42 -13.95 -2.23
CA ARG A 45 -17.98 -13.99 -3.58
C ARG A 45 -16.94 -14.37 -4.64
N CYS A 46 -15.76 -14.82 -4.21
CA CYS A 46 -14.63 -15.12 -5.09
C CYS A 46 -14.65 -16.60 -5.47
N ASP A 47 -14.96 -16.89 -6.74
CA ASP A 47 -14.94 -18.27 -7.27
C ASP A 47 -13.54 -18.70 -7.75
N LEU A 48 -12.66 -17.74 -8.06
CA LEU A 48 -11.31 -17.98 -8.56
C LEU A 48 -10.35 -16.86 -8.14
N LEU A 49 -9.23 -17.23 -7.51
CA LEU A 49 -8.14 -16.33 -7.18
C LEU A 49 -6.97 -16.51 -8.16
N ILE A 50 -6.66 -15.48 -8.94
CA ILE A 50 -5.51 -15.48 -9.86
C ILE A 50 -4.34 -14.74 -9.21
N ILE A 51 -3.21 -15.43 -9.03
CA ILE A 51 -2.00 -14.87 -8.42
C ILE A 51 -0.91 -14.76 -9.49
N MET A 52 -0.42 -13.54 -9.74
CA MET A 52 0.57 -13.26 -10.78
C MET A 52 1.67 -12.33 -10.26
N GLY A 53 2.93 -12.63 -10.59
CA GLY A 53 4.06 -11.74 -10.36
C GLY A 53 4.38 -11.42 -8.89
N THR A 54 4.11 -12.34 -7.96
CA THR A 54 4.41 -12.16 -6.52
C THR A 54 4.99 -13.42 -5.90
N SER A 55 5.93 -13.24 -4.97
CA SER A 55 6.52 -14.33 -4.18
C SER A 55 5.69 -14.69 -2.93
N LEU A 56 4.65 -13.90 -2.61
CA LEU A 56 3.83 -14.04 -1.40
C LEU A 56 4.67 -14.06 -0.10
N SER A 57 5.70 -13.23 0.00
CA SER A 57 6.58 -13.20 1.18
C SER A 57 6.25 -12.11 2.20
N VAL A 58 5.41 -11.13 1.86
CA VAL A 58 5.12 -9.94 2.69
C VAL A 58 3.73 -10.01 3.30
N GLN A 59 3.66 -9.88 4.63
CA GLN A 59 2.41 -9.87 5.38
C GLN A 59 1.85 -8.44 5.52
N PRO A 60 0.52 -8.28 5.62
CA PRO A 60 -0.52 -9.31 5.63
C PRO A 60 -0.98 -9.74 4.21
N PHE A 61 -0.42 -9.18 3.14
CA PHE A 61 -0.87 -9.47 1.77
C PHE A 61 -0.75 -10.97 1.40
N ALA A 62 0.35 -11.61 1.79
CA ALA A 62 0.55 -13.04 1.56
C ALA A 62 -0.55 -13.92 2.19
N SER A 63 -1.16 -13.49 3.29
CA SER A 63 -2.25 -14.24 3.95
C SER A 63 -3.57 -14.26 3.19
N LEU A 64 -3.70 -13.49 2.10
CA LEU A 64 -4.89 -13.49 1.26
C LEU A 64 -5.21 -14.88 0.70
N VAL A 65 -4.21 -15.70 0.41
CA VAL A 65 -4.42 -17.04 -0.15
C VAL A 65 -4.96 -18.06 0.86
N MET A 66 -4.97 -17.71 2.15
CA MET A 66 -5.44 -18.56 3.24
C MET A 66 -6.87 -18.20 3.68
N LYS A 67 -7.57 -17.36 2.91
CA LYS A 67 -8.90 -16.83 3.26
C LYS A 67 -10.01 -17.32 2.37
#